data_AF-A0A9D2KQU2-F1
#
_entry.id   AF-A0A9D2KQU2-F1
#
_cell.length_a   1.000
_cell.length_b   1.000
_cell.length_c   1.000
_cell.angle_alpha   90.00
_cell.angle_beta   90.00
_cell.angle_gamma   90.00
#
_symmetry.space_group_name_H-M   'P 1'
#
loop_
_entity.id
_entity.type
_entity.pdbx_description
1 polymer ?
#
loop_
_entity_poly.entity_id
_entity_poly.type
_entity_poly.pdbx_seq_one_letter_code
_entity_poly.pdbx_strand_id
1 'polypeptide(L)'
;MVGFSVFLVLLIALGCGLYFSMVMDEREEAATGTPFAEGEVRFPAFARTRDKGGSLCKEIVLLLRKRDDLGKIWKQGALMRGSTVIGAADRWFQAVCREKNVYAAALLAALCRLCPEELPEDEADFWHGGVLRLLDTGEGYFLLGLSSLYLYVSFCAHDETVAREAWRQAVEPFRRSAATGHDDGMEAACLLARIGHDIPFTPPAPLPDPLPACGEGEDRHSESLYWRYRLAASGPIAANVLGMQYLLREMPDVYWRWSLTKNGPTAAHVLGMQYLLQKKPDMARAERWLRKAVECGDYQAAHALFENYRNGNFPDEKGRNAAIYLICFICQKGLLDSGLLITRVDVEAKAAKMPLGNDMRSQLAAHWTEGMDFHKRLLTAARRKFAAAEERLARCYAKAGEKVIHLGRQAEARLPDCPADGHADIAPPPREETPQGGQAEERLRRWAAAGYADPAPTPRETAPQGGKAPRPSAPAHKDRPRRSFARPDKR
;
A
#
# COMPACT_ATOMS: atom_id res chain seq x y z
N MET A 1 15.08 12.87 25.42
CA MET A 1 13.64 13.18 25.59
C MET A 1 12.99 13.78 24.35
N VAL A 2 13.68 14.56 23.51
CA VAL A 2 13.09 15.18 22.31
C VAL A 2 12.68 14.15 21.24
N GLY A 3 13.43 13.05 21.06
CA GLY A 3 13.10 12.01 20.06
C GLY A 3 11.83 11.20 20.35
N PHE A 4 11.45 11.03 21.63
CA PHE A 4 10.28 10.23 22.02
C PHE A 4 8.97 11.00 21.80
N SER A 5 8.97 12.32 22.03
CA SER A 5 7.81 13.17 21.74
C SER A 5 7.54 13.29 20.24
N VAL A 6 8.58 13.31 19.40
CA VAL A 6 8.42 13.38 17.94
C VAL A 6 7.83 12.07 17.39
N PHE A 7 8.28 10.91 17.90
CA PHE A 7 7.76 9.61 17.47
C PHE A 7 6.30 9.36 17.92
N LEU A 8 5.94 9.78 19.14
CA LEU A 8 4.58 9.67 19.66
C LEU A 8 3.61 10.61 18.91
N VAL A 9 4.05 11.83 18.60
CA VAL A 9 3.25 12.78 17.80
C VAL A 9 3.08 12.27 16.37
N LEU A 10 4.09 11.64 15.78
CA LEU A 10 3.98 11.01 14.45
C LEU A 10 2.99 9.83 14.43
N LEU A 11 3.01 8.96 15.45
CA LEU A 11 2.07 7.83 15.56
C LEU A 11 0.63 8.28 15.80
N ILE A 12 0.43 9.28 16.66
CA ILE A 12 -0.90 9.87 16.89
C ILE A 12 -1.37 10.62 15.65
N ALA A 13 -0.50 11.34 14.93
CA ALA A 13 -0.86 12.02 13.69
C ALA A 13 -1.20 11.03 12.56
N LEU A 14 -0.50 9.88 12.46
CA LEU A 14 -0.82 8.80 11.52
C LEU A 14 -2.14 8.11 11.90
N GLY A 15 -2.34 7.79 13.18
CA GLY A 15 -3.57 7.18 13.68
C GLY A 15 -4.79 8.09 13.52
N CYS A 16 -4.66 9.37 13.88
CA CYS A 16 -5.71 10.37 13.70
C CYS A 16 -5.95 10.70 12.22
N GLY A 17 -4.91 10.72 11.39
CA GLY A 17 -5.04 10.94 9.95
C GLY A 17 -5.81 9.83 9.25
N LEU A 18 -5.53 8.57 9.60
CA LEU A 18 -6.27 7.41 9.10
C LEU A 18 -7.71 7.37 9.66
N TYR A 19 -7.89 7.70 10.95
CA TYR A 19 -9.22 7.78 11.58
C TYR A 19 -10.10 8.87 10.96
N PHE A 20 -9.56 10.08 10.71
CA PHE A 20 -10.30 11.16 10.07
C PHE A 20 -10.62 10.86 8.60
N SER A 21 -9.72 10.20 7.86
CA SER A 21 -10.02 9.79 6.48
C SER A 21 -11.13 8.74 6.42
N MET A 22 -11.22 7.84 7.41
CA MET A 22 -12.22 6.76 7.45
C MET A 22 -13.60 7.20 7.97
N VAL A 23 -13.66 8.03 9.01
CA VAL A 23 -14.95 8.54 9.55
C VAL A 23 -15.66 9.48 8.56
N MET A 24 -14.92 10.09 7.64
CA MET A 24 -15.48 10.88 6.54
C MET A 24 -16.11 10.00 5.44
N ASP A 25 -15.54 8.83 5.16
CA ASP A 25 -16.05 7.85 4.17
C ASP A 25 -17.46 7.33 4.58
N GLU A 26 -17.68 6.99 5.85
CA GLU A 26 -18.96 6.45 6.36
C GLU A 26 -20.12 7.47 6.31
N ARG A 27 -19.83 8.76 6.52
CA ARG A 27 -20.85 9.82 6.43
C ARG A 27 -21.23 10.17 5.00
N GLU A 28 -20.33 9.93 4.04
CA GLU A 28 -20.58 10.18 2.61
C GLU A 28 -21.30 8.98 1.96
N GLU A 29 -20.99 7.73 2.33
CA GLU A 29 -21.75 6.55 1.89
C GLU A 29 -23.22 6.62 2.32
N ALA A 30 -23.51 7.06 3.54
CA ALA A 30 -24.88 7.21 4.05
C ALA A 30 -25.67 8.36 3.38
N ALA A 31 -25.00 9.32 2.73
CA ALA A 31 -25.62 10.50 2.13
C ALA A 31 -26.04 10.31 0.65
N THR A 32 -25.62 9.21 0.01
CA THR A 32 -25.91 8.95 -1.40
C THR A 32 -27.09 7.96 -1.53
N GLY A 33 -28.27 8.49 -1.86
CA GLY A 33 -29.52 7.72 -2.00
C GLY A 33 -29.50 6.59 -3.05
N THR A 34 -30.53 5.75 -2.98
CA THR A 34 -30.81 4.47 -3.66
C THR A 34 -30.90 4.50 -5.21
N PRO A 35 -31.16 3.34 -5.87
CA PRO A 35 -30.24 2.51 -6.64
C PRO A 35 -30.09 2.93 -8.13
N PHE A 36 -28.91 2.73 -8.72
CA PHE A 36 -28.71 2.87 -10.16
C PHE A 36 -29.10 1.57 -10.87
N ALA A 37 -29.93 1.66 -11.90
CA ALA A 37 -30.37 0.53 -12.71
C ALA A 37 -29.19 -0.11 -13.48
N GLU A 38 -29.27 -1.43 -13.66
CA GLU A 38 -28.31 -2.24 -14.41
C GLU A 38 -28.08 -1.68 -15.82
N GLY A 39 -26.80 -1.53 -16.21
CA GLY A 39 -26.39 -1.22 -17.58
C GLY A 39 -25.74 0.14 -17.80
N GLU A 40 -25.91 1.12 -16.90
CA GLU A 40 -25.13 2.37 -16.93
C GLU A 40 -23.97 2.29 -15.94
N VAL A 41 -22.80 1.84 -16.37
CA VAL A 41 -21.55 2.15 -15.67
C VAL A 41 -21.30 3.63 -15.88
N ARG A 42 -21.92 4.48 -15.06
CA ARG A 42 -21.55 5.89 -15.00
C ARG A 42 -20.13 5.96 -14.49
N PHE A 43 -19.24 6.42 -15.37
CA PHE A 43 -17.90 6.87 -15.02
C PHE A 43 -18.01 7.70 -13.74
N PRO A 44 -17.19 7.45 -12.72
CA PRO A 44 -17.43 8.01 -11.41
C PRO A 44 -17.55 9.53 -11.50
N ALA A 45 -18.76 10.06 -11.31
CA ALA A 45 -19.02 11.50 -11.36
C ALA A 45 -18.14 12.26 -10.34
N PHE A 46 -17.67 11.55 -9.29
CA PHE A 46 -16.73 12.02 -8.29
C PHE A 46 -15.27 12.13 -8.76
N ALA A 47 -14.86 11.53 -9.87
CA ALA A 47 -13.54 11.82 -10.46
C ALA A 47 -13.49 13.26 -11.00
N ARG A 48 -14.66 13.86 -11.27
CA ARG A 48 -14.83 15.27 -11.70
C ARG A 48 -15.23 16.20 -10.57
N THR A 49 -16.13 15.77 -9.68
CA THR A 49 -16.50 16.59 -8.52
C THR A 49 -15.51 16.34 -7.41
N ARG A 50 -14.78 17.39 -7.01
CA ARG A 50 -14.00 17.45 -5.75
C ARG A 50 -14.63 16.52 -4.70
N ASP A 51 -14.05 15.34 -4.53
CA ASP A 51 -14.06 14.66 -3.24
C ASP A 51 -13.65 15.75 -2.24
N LYS A 52 -14.58 16.18 -1.39
CA LYS A 52 -14.35 17.33 -0.49
C LYS A 52 -13.23 16.99 0.52
N GLY A 53 -12.86 15.72 0.68
CA GLY A 53 -11.72 15.23 1.45
C GLY A 53 -10.45 14.89 0.63
N GLY A 54 -10.57 14.74 -0.70
CA GLY A 54 -9.48 14.31 -1.59
C GLY A 54 -8.88 12.95 -1.25
N SER A 55 -9.61 12.10 -0.53
CA SER A 55 -9.19 10.77 -0.06
C SER A 55 -8.85 9.84 -1.23
N LEU A 56 -9.68 9.83 -2.29
CA LEU A 56 -9.46 8.93 -3.41
C LEU A 56 -8.22 9.29 -4.24
N CYS A 57 -8.07 10.57 -4.57
CA CYS A 57 -6.87 11.06 -5.23
C CYS A 57 -5.63 10.79 -4.37
N LYS A 58 -5.74 10.88 -3.04
CA LYS A 58 -4.64 10.52 -2.13
C LYS A 58 -4.32 9.04 -2.23
N GLU A 59 -5.30 8.13 -2.25
CA GLU A 59 -5.05 6.69 -2.36
C GLU A 59 -4.42 6.31 -3.70
N ILE A 60 -4.91 6.85 -4.81
CA ILE A 60 -4.27 6.67 -6.13
C ILE A 60 -2.85 7.22 -6.09
N VAL A 61 -2.65 8.43 -5.54
CA VAL A 61 -1.30 9.02 -5.40
C VAL A 61 -0.41 8.18 -4.49
N LEU A 62 -0.92 7.59 -3.41
CA LEU A 62 -0.18 6.70 -2.52
C LEU A 62 0.24 5.42 -3.24
N LEU A 63 -0.67 4.83 -4.03
CA LEU A 63 -0.36 3.67 -4.86
C LEU A 63 0.74 4.00 -5.88
N LEU A 64 0.63 5.15 -6.54
CA LEU A 64 1.65 5.62 -7.50
C LEU A 64 3.01 5.91 -6.82
N ARG A 65 2.99 6.41 -5.57
CA ARG A 65 4.22 6.65 -4.76
C ARG A 65 4.93 5.35 -4.36
N LYS A 66 4.29 4.19 -4.40
CA LYS A 66 4.98 2.91 -4.16
C LYS A 66 6.10 2.64 -5.18
N ARG A 67 6.07 3.32 -6.33
CA ARG A 67 7.13 3.28 -7.36
C ARG A 67 7.50 4.71 -7.76
N ASP A 68 8.17 5.42 -6.85
CA ASP A 68 8.70 6.77 -7.10
C ASP A 68 9.57 6.85 -8.38
N ASP A 69 10.25 5.76 -8.74
CA ASP A 69 11.03 5.67 -9.98
C ASP A 69 10.16 5.77 -11.23
N LEU A 70 8.99 5.11 -11.25
CA LEU A 70 8.01 5.28 -12.32
C LEU A 70 7.55 6.75 -12.39
N GLY A 71 7.38 7.41 -11.24
CA GLY A 71 7.08 8.84 -11.17
C GLY A 71 8.19 9.74 -11.72
N LYS A 72 9.48 9.38 -11.54
CA LYS A 72 10.63 10.11 -12.12
C LYS A 72 10.68 9.94 -13.64
N ILE A 73 10.52 8.70 -14.12
CA ILE A 73 10.49 8.37 -15.55
C ILE A 73 9.30 9.04 -16.23
N TRP A 74 8.14 8.99 -15.58
CA TRP A 74 6.97 9.72 -16.01
C TRP A 74 7.32 11.20 -16.18
N LYS A 75 7.89 11.86 -15.16
CA LYS A 75 8.28 13.29 -15.25
C LYS A 75 9.29 13.59 -16.36
N GLN A 76 10.23 12.68 -16.62
CA GLN A 76 11.18 12.79 -17.73
C GLN A 76 10.46 12.67 -19.09
N GLY A 77 9.39 11.87 -19.17
CA GLY A 77 8.51 11.77 -20.35
C GLY A 77 7.38 12.82 -20.41
N ALA A 78 7.01 13.42 -19.27
CA ALA A 78 5.81 14.24 -19.00
C ALA A 78 5.82 15.63 -19.67
N LEU A 79 6.59 15.78 -20.73
CA LEU A 79 6.35 16.78 -21.76
C LEU A 79 5.06 16.50 -22.57
N MET A 80 4.08 15.75 -22.05
CA MET A 80 2.72 15.70 -22.60
C MET A 80 2.05 17.09 -22.61
N ARG A 81 2.58 18.08 -21.87
CA ARG A 81 2.29 19.50 -22.13
C ARG A 81 2.99 19.96 -23.41
N GLY A 82 2.44 19.55 -24.56
CA GLY A 82 2.83 20.04 -25.89
C GLY A 82 3.57 19.06 -26.80
N SER A 83 3.80 17.80 -26.40
CA SER A 83 4.30 16.76 -27.32
C SER A 83 3.21 15.79 -27.74
N THR A 84 3.33 15.28 -28.97
CA THR A 84 2.45 14.23 -29.53
C THR A 84 2.67 12.89 -28.83
N VAL A 85 1.68 11.99 -28.88
CA VAL A 85 1.79 10.61 -28.36
C VAL A 85 3.03 9.92 -28.92
N ILE A 86 3.28 10.06 -30.23
CA ILE A 86 4.49 9.58 -30.91
C ILE A 86 5.77 10.15 -30.26
N GLY A 87 5.82 11.45 -29.97
CA GLY A 87 6.98 12.08 -29.36
C GLY A 87 7.23 11.61 -27.92
N ALA A 88 6.19 11.27 -27.17
CA ALA A 88 6.33 10.65 -25.86
C ALA A 88 6.85 9.20 -25.97
N ALA A 89 6.28 8.42 -26.91
CA ALA A 89 6.72 7.05 -27.19
C ALA A 89 8.21 7.01 -27.58
N ASP A 90 8.66 7.87 -28.49
CA ASP A 90 10.06 7.90 -28.91
C ASP A 90 11.03 8.19 -27.76
N ARG A 91 10.67 9.09 -26.83
CA ARG A 91 11.50 9.38 -25.65
C ARG A 91 11.59 8.19 -24.70
N TRP A 92 10.46 7.52 -24.44
CA TRP A 92 10.48 6.32 -23.62
C TRP A 92 11.22 5.18 -24.30
N PHE A 93 11.09 5.05 -25.62
CA PHE A 93 11.84 4.07 -26.40
C PHE A 93 13.35 4.28 -26.26
N GLN A 94 13.80 5.53 -26.35
CA GLN A 94 15.20 5.88 -26.09
C GLN A 94 15.63 5.55 -24.66
N ALA A 95 14.79 5.82 -23.66
CA ALA A 95 15.08 5.47 -22.28
C ALA A 95 15.20 3.94 -22.09
N VAL A 96 14.36 3.14 -22.75
CA VAL A 96 14.49 1.67 -22.72
C VAL A 96 15.81 1.24 -23.35
N CYS A 97 16.13 1.74 -24.55
CA CYS A 97 17.31 1.29 -25.29
C CYS A 97 18.63 1.75 -24.65
N ARG A 98 18.70 2.99 -24.15
CA ARG A 98 19.93 3.58 -23.61
C ARG A 98 20.14 3.27 -22.13
N GLU A 99 19.09 3.37 -21.34
CA GLU A 99 19.17 3.27 -19.88
C GLU A 99 18.70 1.90 -19.36
N LYS A 100 18.26 1.00 -20.25
CA LYS A 100 17.68 -0.31 -19.90
C LYS A 100 16.51 -0.17 -18.93
N ASN A 101 15.68 0.84 -19.17
CA ASN A 101 14.69 1.27 -18.21
C ASN A 101 13.36 0.48 -18.30
N VAL A 102 13.15 -0.46 -17.39
CA VAL A 102 11.95 -1.31 -17.37
C VAL A 102 10.64 -0.52 -17.17
N TYR A 103 10.67 0.59 -16.43
CA TYR A 103 9.50 1.45 -16.23
C TYR A 103 9.07 2.13 -17.54
N ALA A 104 10.04 2.56 -18.35
CA ALA A 104 9.75 3.14 -19.67
C ALA A 104 9.15 2.09 -20.62
N ALA A 105 9.58 0.83 -20.54
CA ALA A 105 9.00 -0.26 -21.31
C ALA A 105 7.54 -0.54 -20.91
N ALA A 106 7.22 -0.49 -19.60
CA ALA A 106 5.85 -0.66 -19.13
C ALA A 106 4.93 0.52 -19.54
N LEU A 107 5.43 1.76 -19.52
CA LEU A 107 4.71 2.92 -20.02
C LEU A 107 4.47 2.85 -21.53
N LEU A 108 5.45 2.38 -22.31
CA LEU A 108 5.27 2.13 -23.74
C LEU A 108 4.23 1.07 -24.03
N ALA A 109 4.28 -0.06 -23.32
CA ALA A 109 3.29 -1.12 -23.47
C ALA A 109 1.88 -0.58 -23.24
N ALA A 110 1.67 0.19 -22.17
CA ALA A 110 0.38 0.79 -21.87
C ALA A 110 -0.05 1.87 -22.89
N LEU A 111 0.89 2.71 -23.35
CA LEU A 111 0.59 3.74 -24.35
C LEU A 111 0.21 3.14 -25.71
N CYS A 112 0.92 2.12 -26.18
CA CYS A 112 0.63 1.45 -27.44
C CYS A 112 -0.78 0.82 -27.42
N ARG A 113 -1.21 0.26 -26.29
CA ARG A 113 -2.57 -0.29 -26.12
C ARG A 113 -3.66 0.77 -26.06
N LEU A 114 -3.34 1.99 -25.63
CA LEU A 114 -4.30 3.08 -25.56
C LEU A 114 -4.46 3.83 -26.87
N CYS A 115 -3.42 3.82 -27.70
CA CYS A 115 -3.38 4.59 -28.94
C CYS A 115 -3.02 3.69 -30.15
N PRO A 116 -3.80 2.62 -30.44
CA PRO A 116 -3.48 1.68 -31.53
C PRO A 116 -3.54 2.33 -32.92
N GLU A 117 -4.25 3.46 -33.07
CA GLU A 117 -4.28 4.22 -34.32
C GLU A 117 -2.95 4.93 -34.61
N GLU A 118 -2.19 5.29 -33.58
CA GLU A 118 -0.92 6.01 -33.70
C GLU A 118 0.31 5.12 -33.50
N LEU A 119 0.16 4.01 -32.77
CA LEU A 119 1.24 3.11 -32.39
C LEU A 119 0.87 1.65 -32.72
N PRO A 120 1.79 0.84 -33.28
CA PRO A 120 1.49 -0.55 -33.64
C PRO A 120 1.11 -1.41 -32.42
N GLU A 121 0.07 -2.24 -32.55
CA GLU A 121 -0.36 -3.15 -31.47
C GLU A 121 0.68 -4.25 -31.16
N ASP A 122 1.44 -4.70 -32.15
CA ASP A 122 2.50 -5.70 -31.97
C ASP A 122 3.64 -5.20 -31.06
N GLU A 123 3.91 -3.89 -31.08
CA GLU A 123 4.83 -3.27 -30.13
C GLU A 123 4.33 -3.38 -28.69
N ALA A 124 3.03 -3.28 -28.46
CA ALA A 124 2.46 -3.38 -27.13
C ALA A 124 2.75 -4.74 -26.49
N ASP A 125 2.58 -5.82 -27.26
CA ASP A 125 2.82 -7.19 -26.81
C ASP A 125 4.31 -7.48 -26.66
N PHE A 126 5.14 -6.93 -27.53
CA PHE A 126 6.59 -6.99 -27.39
C PHE A 126 7.06 -6.38 -26.06
N TRP A 127 6.64 -5.15 -25.76
CA TRP A 127 7.01 -4.46 -24.52
C TRP A 127 6.43 -5.15 -23.28
N HIS A 128 5.17 -5.58 -23.35
CA HIS A 128 4.52 -6.33 -22.28
C HIS A 128 5.29 -7.61 -21.95
N GLY A 129 5.60 -8.43 -22.97
CA GLY A 129 6.39 -9.66 -22.80
C GLY A 129 7.80 -9.38 -22.30
N GLY A 130 8.42 -8.27 -22.73
CA GLY A 130 9.71 -7.81 -22.22
C GLY A 130 9.69 -7.51 -20.73
N VAL A 131 8.70 -6.74 -20.25
CA VAL A 131 8.55 -6.41 -18.83
C VAL A 131 8.36 -7.67 -17.98
N LEU A 132 7.51 -8.61 -18.41
CA LEU A 132 7.28 -9.87 -17.69
C LEU A 132 8.47 -10.83 -17.69
N ARG A 133 9.38 -10.75 -18.68
CA ARG A 133 10.62 -11.54 -18.70
C ARG A 133 11.69 -10.96 -17.78
N LEU A 134 11.69 -9.64 -17.58
CA LEU A 134 12.69 -8.94 -16.78
C LEU A 134 12.34 -8.87 -15.29
N LEU A 135 11.05 -8.99 -14.95
CA LEU A 135 10.54 -8.91 -13.59
C LEU A 135 9.87 -10.22 -13.17
N ASP A 136 9.72 -10.44 -11.87
CA ASP A 136 8.81 -11.49 -11.39
C ASP A 136 7.40 -11.24 -11.94
N THR A 137 6.66 -12.30 -12.26
CA THR A 137 5.31 -12.20 -12.84
C THR A 137 4.38 -11.31 -12.02
N GLY A 138 4.45 -11.35 -10.68
CA GLY A 138 3.67 -10.48 -9.80
C GLY A 138 4.04 -9.00 -9.96
N GLU A 139 5.34 -8.70 -9.89
CA GLU A 139 5.86 -7.33 -9.99
C GLU A 139 5.68 -6.75 -11.40
N GLY A 140 5.92 -7.54 -12.44
CA GLY A 140 5.76 -7.12 -13.83
C GLY A 140 4.32 -6.74 -14.15
N TYR A 141 3.35 -7.56 -13.72
CA TYR A 141 1.93 -7.23 -13.88
C TYR A 141 1.50 -6.03 -13.04
N PHE A 142 2.03 -5.88 -11.81
CA PHE A 142 1.78 -4.71 -10.98
C PHE A 142 2.26 -3.42 -11.69
N LEU A 143 3.46 -3.46 -12.27
CA LEU A 143 4.04 -2.33 -12.97
C LEU A 143 3.26 -1.95 -14.25
N LEU A 144 2.76 -2.92 -15.00
CA LEU A 144 1.91 -2.68 -16.17
C LEU A 144 0.57 -2.03 -15.78
N GLY A 145 -0.03 -2.48 -14.67
CA GLY A 145 -1.23 -1.87 -14.11
C GLY A 145 -0.99 -0.44 -13.65
N LEU A 146 0.11 -0.20 -12.93
CA LEU A 146 0.52 1.16 -12.51
C LEU A 146 0.75 2.08 -13.70
N SER A 147 1.38 1.59 -14.77
CA SER A 147 1.65 2.38 -15.98
C SER A 147 0.36 2.84 -16.65
N SER A 148 -0.63 1.97 -16.74
CA SER A 148 -1.97 2.30 -17.24
C SER A 148 -2.68 3.31 -16.33
N LEU A 149 -2.55 3.17 -15.01
CA LEU A 149 -3.11 4.12 -14.03
C LEU A 149 -2.43 5.50 -14.09
N TYR A 150 -1.12 5.56 -14.38
CA TYR A 150 -0.40 6.81 -14.63
C TYR A 150 -0.95 7.53 -15.87
N LEU A 151 -1.23 6.79 -16.95
CA LEU A 151 -1.84 7.34 -18.15
C LEU A 151 -3.26 7.84 -17.86
N TYR A 152 -4.05 7.10 -17.08
CA TYR A 152 -5.37 7.55 -16.62
C TYR A 152 -5.31 8.93 -15.94
N VAL A 153 -4.45 9.10 -14.93
CA VAL A 153 -4.30 10.38 -14.20
C VAL A 153 -3.88 11.53 -15.13
N SER A 154 -3.21 11.21 -16.23
CA SER A 154 -2.68 12.21 -17.16
C SER A 154 -3.71 12.63 -18.21
N PHE A 155 -4.48 11.68 -18.72
CA PHE A 155 -5.55 11.94 -19.69
C PHE A 155 -6.85 12.40 -19.02
N CYS A 156 -7.07 12.16 -17.73
CA CYS A 156 -8.35 12.47 -17.08
C CYS A 156 -8.79 13.94 -17.19
N ALA A 157 -7.84 14.87 -17.37
CA ALA A 157 -8.11 16.29 -17.55
C ALA A 157 -8.28 16.72 -19.03
N HIS A 158 -7.94 15.86 -19.99
CA HIS A 158 -7.82 16.22 -21.41
C HIS A 158 -8.74 15.38 -22.31
N ASP A 159 -8.88 14.08 -22.03
CA ASP A 159 -9.68 13.15 -22.80
C ASP A 159 -10.29 12.09 -21.85
N GLU A 160 -11.61 12.16 -21.65
CA GLU A 160 -12.33 11.24 -20.77
C GLU A 160 -12.36 9.81 -21.32
N THR A 161 -12.41 9.65 -22.64
CA THR A 161 -12.53 8.35 -23.29
C THR A 161 -11.23 7.58 -23.15
N VAL A 162 -10.10 8.24 -23.44
CA VAL A 162 -8.76 7.64 -23.27
C VAL A 162 -8.48 7.36 -21.79
N ALA A 163 -8.88 8.26 -20.89
CA ALA A 163 -8.74 8.02 -19.46
C ALA A 163 -9.57 6.80 -19.01
N ARG A 164 -10.81 6.66 -19.48
CA ARG A 164 -11.66 5.50 -19.16
C ARG A 164 -11.04 4.20 -19.63
N GLU A 165 -10.46 4.20 -20.81
CA GLU A 165 -9.79 3.02 -21.34
C GLU A 165 -8.51 2.70 -20.56
N ALA A 166 -7.71 3.70 -20.20
CA ALA A 166 -6.54 3.54 -19.34
C ALA A 166 -6.88 2.93 -17.97
N TRP A 167 -8.02 3.35 -17.40
CA TRP A 167 -8.55 2.76 -16.17
C TRP A 167 -8.90 1.27 -16.35
N ARG A 168 -9.63 0.91 -17.41
CA ARG A 168 -9.98 -0.48 -17.70
C ARG A 168 -8.74 -1.35 -17.94
N GLN A 169 -7.77 -0.84 -18.70
CA GLN A 169 -6.52 -1.55 -18.98
C GLN A 169 -5.67 -1.81 -17.74
N ALA A 170 -5.84 -1.03 -16.66
CA ALA A 170 -5.13 -1.24 -15.40
C ALA A 170 -5.66 -2.44 -14.59
N VAL A 171 -6.95 -2.79 -14.74
CA VAL A 171 -7.63 -3.80 -13.90
C VAL A 171 -7.04 -5.19 -14.06
N GLU A 172 -6.92 -5.68 -15.30
CA GLU A 172 -6.47 -7.05 -15.57
C GLU A 172 -5.01 -7.30 -15.13
N PRO A 173 -4.04 -6.41 -15.42
CA PRO A 173 -2.70 -6.53 -14.85
C PRO A 173 -2.69 -6.58 -13.33
N PHE A 174 -3.46 -5.74 -12.63
CA PHE A 174 -3.52 -5.82 -11.16
C PHE A 174 -4.12 -7.14 -10.66
N ARG A 175 -5.17 -7.66 -11.31
CA ARG A 175 -5.73 -8.98 -10.99
C ARG A 175 -4.71 -10.10 -11.19
N ARG A 176 -3.95 -10.07 -12.30
CA ARG A 176 -2.90 -11.06 -12.56
C ARG A 176 -1.77 -10.98 -11.55
N SER A 177 -1.34 -9.76 -11.20
CA SER A 177 -0.37 -9.52 -10.12
C SER A 177 -0.88 -10.07 -8.79
N ALA A 178 -2.11 -9.75 -8.43
CA ALA A 178 -2.75 -10.24 -7.21
C ALA A 178 -2.88 -11.77 -7.18
N ALA A 179 -3.15 -12.39 -8.33
CA ALA A 179 -3.28 -13.85 -8.45
C ALA A 179 -1.96 -14.58 -8.15
N THR A 180 -0.80 -13.97 -8.41
CA THR A 180 0.51 -14.58 -8.09
C THR A 180 0.83 -14.58 -6.59
N GLY A 181 0.05 -13.86 -5.78
CA GLY A 181 0.38 -13.64 -4.36
C GLY A 181 1.05 -12.29 -4.08
N HIS A 182 1.17 -11.40 -5.06
CA HIS A 182 1.82 -10.10 -4.90
C HIS A 182 0.96 -9.13 -4.07
N ASP A 183 1.46 -8.71 -2.90
CA ASP A 183 0.71 -7.87 -1.95
C ASP A 183 0.27 -6.53 -2.57
N ASP A 184 1.17 -5.83 -3.25
CA ASP A 184 0.85 -4.56 -3.91
C ASP A 184 -0.17 -4.74 -5.05
N GLY A 185 -0.11 -5.89 -5.72
CA GLY A 185 -1.09 -6.28 -6.74
C GLY A 185 -2.49 -6.48 -6.17
N MET A 186 -2.59 -7.20 -5.04
CA MET A 186 -3.86 -7.40 -4.33
C MET A 186 -4.43 -6.09 -3.80
N GLU A 187 -3.59 -5.21 -3.24
CA GLU A 187 -4.02 -3.89 -2.77
C GLU A 187 -4.56 -3.04 -3.92
N ALA A 188 -3.87 -3.01 -5.06
CA ALA A 188 -4.32 -2.30 -6.25
C ALA A 188 -5.62 -2.88 -6.81
N ALA A 189 -5.73 -4.20 -6.96
CA ALA A 189 -6.95 -4.86 -7.45
C ALA A 189 -8.14 -4.60 -6.50
N CYS A 190 -7.90 -4.64 -5.19
CA CYS A 190 -8.88 -4.26 -4.17
C CYS A 190 -9.35 -2.82 -4.34
N LEU A 191 -8.40 -1.88 -4.54
CA LEU A 191 -8.69 -0.46 -4.70
C LEU A 191 -9.52 -0.20 -5.96
N LEU A 192 -9.13 -0.76 -7.10
CA LEU A 192 -9.86 -0.58 -8.36
C LEU A 192 -11.26 -1.17 -8.29
N ALA A 193 -11.40 -2.36 -7.71
CA ALA A 193 -12.71 -2.96 -7.47
C ALA A 193 -13.57 -2.06 -6.57
N ARG A 194 -13.00 -1.50 -5.49
CA ARG A 194 -13.70 -0.58 -4.57
C ARG A 194 -14.22 0.66 -5.28
N ILE A 195 -13.43 1.21 -6.18
CA ILE A 195 -13.79 2.40 -6.96
C ILE A 195 -14.86 2.07 -8.01
N GLY A 196 -14.83 0.84 -8.52
CA GLY A 196 -15.77 0.32 -9.49
C GLY A 196 -15.21 0.32 -10.91
N HIS A 197 -15.50 -0.75 -11.64
CA HIS A 197 -15.26 -0.89 -13.07
C HIS A 197 -16.30 -1.86 -13.66
N ASP A 198 -16.47 -1.85 -14.97
CA ASP A 198 -17.40 -2.71 -15.70
C ASP A 198 -16.84 -4.09 -16.06
N ILE A 199 -15.62 -4.40 -15.64
CA ILE A 199 -14.98 -5.68 -15.95
C ILE A 199 -15.50 -6.75 -14.97
N PRO A 200 -16.17 -7.80 -15.47
CA PRO A 200 -16.70 -8.86 -14.62
C PRO A 200 -15.58 -9.53 -13.82
N PHE A 201 -15.89 -9.94 -12.59
CA PHE A 201 -14.94 -10.61 -11.72
C PHE A 201 -15.37 -12.05 -11.47
N THR A 202 -14.41 -12.97 -11.63
CA THR A 202 -14.55 -14.35 -11.18
C THR A 202 -13.34 -14.69 -10.33
N PRO A 203 -13.54 -15.14 -9.07
CA PRO A 203 -12.44 -15.46 -8.17
C PRO A 203 -11.50 -16.53 -8.78
N PRO A 204 -10.18 -16.27 -8.89
CA PRO A 204 -9.25 -17.23 -9.49
C PRO A 204 -8.99 -18.46 -8.61
N ALA A 205 -9.24 -18.38 -7.31
CA ALA A 205 -9.14 -19.52 -6.39
C ALA A 205 -10.20 -19.40 -5.29
N PRO A 206 -10.70 -20.52 -4.73
CA PRO A 206 -11.57 -20.48 -3.57
C PRO A 206 -10.85 -19.85 -2.38
N LEU A 207 -11.58 -19.06 -1.59
CA LEU A 207 -11.04 -18.47 -0.36
C LEU A 207 -10.72 -19.58 0.66
N PRO A 208 -9.69 -19.41 1.50
CA PRO A 208 -9.31 -20.39 2.53
C PRO A 208 -10.45 -20.72 3.50
N ASP A 209 -11.35 -19.75 3.72
CA ASP A 209 -12.59 -19.90 4.48
C ASP A 209 -13.75 -19.24 3.70
N PRO A 210 -14.99 -19.77 3.75
CA PRO A 210 -16.14 -19.14 3.13
C PRO A 210 -16.39 -17.76 3.76
N LEU A 211 -16.70 -16.78 2.90
CA LEU A 211 -17.09 -15.43 3.31
C LEU A 211 -18.27 -15.54 4.29
N PRO A 212 -18.23 -14.90 5.48
CA PRO A 212 -19.47 -14.59 6.17
C PRO A 212 -20.31 -13.78 5.18
N ALA A 213 -21.56 -14.17 4.95
CA ALA A 213 -22.47 -13.37 4.16
C ALA A 213 -22.59 -12.00 4.83
N CYS A 214 -21.89 -10.99 4.29
CA CYS A 214 -22.29 -9.61 4.49
C CYS A 214 -23.74 -9.55 4.00
N GLY A 215 -24.65 -9.04 4.82
CA GLY A 215 -26.10 -9.14 4.58
C GLY A 215 -26.50 -8.79 3.15
N GLU A 216 -27.64 -9.35 2.71
CA GLU A 216 -28.16 -9.46 1.34
C GLU A 216 -28.37 -8.15 0.51
N GLY A 217 -27.61 -7.08 0.79
CA GLY A 217 -27.61 -5.83 0.01
C GLY A 217 -26.24 -5.39 -0.52
N GLU A 218 -25.14 -6.14 -0.30
CA GLU A 218 -23.76 -5.75 -0.66
C GLU A 218 -23.17 -6.61 -1.81
N ASP A 219 -23.85 -6.75 -2.95
CA ASP A 219 -23.21 -7.27 -4.19
C ASP A 219 -22.08 -6.36 -4.70
N ARG A 220 -21.98 -5.13 -4.16
CA ARG A 220 -21.25 -4.02 -4.80
C ARG A 220 -19.73 -4.19 -4.84
N HIS A 221 -19.13 -5.08 -4.04
CA HIS A 221 -17.66 -5.20 -3.97
C HIS A 221 -17.15 -6.61 -3.66
N SER A 222 -17.80 -7.66 -4.16
CA SER A 222 -17.36 -9.06 -4.00
C SER A 222 -15.89 -9.27 -4.38
N GLU A 223 -15.42 -8.58 -5.43
CA GLU A 223 -14.01 -8.56 -5.82
C GLU A 223 -13.10 -7.85 -4.81
N SER A 224 -13.48 -6.66 -4.34
CA SER A 224 -12.67 -5.91 -3.37
C SER A 224 -12.51 -6.71 -2.08
N LEU A 225 -13.60 -7.30 -1.61
CA LEU A 225 -13.59 -8.21 -0.46
C LEU A 225 -12.66 -9.40 -0.72
N TYR A 226 -12.80 -10.08 -1.86
CA TYR A 226 -11.95 -11.21 -2.23
C TYR A 226 -10.46 -10.87 -2.15
N TRP A 227 -10.02 -9.78 -2.80
CA TRP A 227 -8.61 -9.40 -2.79
C TRP A 227 -8.13 -8.95 -1.41
N ARG A 228 -8.97 -8.28 -0.61
CA ARG A 228 -8.63 -7.97 0.79
C ARG A 228 -8.42 -9.22 1.62
N TYR A 229 -9.27 -10.23 1.47
CA TYR A 229 -9.13 -11.49 2.21
C TYR A 229 -7.85 -12.24 1.82
N ARG A 230 -7.53 -12.24 0.53
CA ARG A 230 -6.26 -12.80 0.02
C ARG A 230 -5.05 -12.05 0.59
N LEU A 231 -5.12 -10.72 0.66
CA LEU A 231 -4.07 -9.89 1.24
C LEU A 231 -3.94 -10.13 2.77
N ALA A 232 -5.06 -10.25 3.47
CA ALA A 232 -5.05 -10.63 4.89
C ALA A 232 -4.44 -12.03 5.12
N ALA A 233 -4.61 -12.94 4.16
CA ALA A 233 -4.02 -14.27 4.23
C ALA A 233 -2.50 -14.26 3.97
N SER A 234 -2.01 -13.31 3.15
CA SER A 234 -0.59 -13.22 2.80
C SER A 234 0.27 -12.71 3.96
N GLY A 235 -0.24 -11.81 4.81
CA GLY A 235 0.58 -11.21 5.86
C GLY A 235 -0.15 -10.69 7.12
N PRO A 236 0.54 -10.62 8.27
CA PRO A 236 -0.03 -10.14 9.53
C PRO A 236 -0.55 -8.70 9.45
N ILE A 237 0.22 -7.81 8.82
CA ILE A 237 -0.08 -6.37 8.74
C ILE A 237 -1.38 -6.16 7.96
N ALA A 238 -1.52 -6.81 6.82
CA ALA A 238 -2.72 -6.79 6.00
C ALA A 238 -3.96 -7.35 6.73
N ALA A 239 -3.81 -8.44 7.48
CA ALA A 239 -4.89 -8.99 8.30
C ALA A 239 -5.38 -7.99 9.36
N ASN A 240 -4.48 -7.15 9.86
CA ASN A 240 -4.82 -6.13 10.84
C ASN A 240 -5.62 -4.99 10.21
N VAL A 241 -5.23 -4.54 9.01
CA VAL A 241 -5.94 -3.48 8.26
C VAL A 241 -7.36 -3.93 7.88
N LEU A 242 -7.51 -5.14 7.34
CA LEU A 242 -8.84 -5.70 7.06
C LEU A 242 -9.68 -5.85 8.33
N GLY A 243 -9.02 -6.29 9.38
CA GLY A 243 -9.63 -6.50 10.67
C GLY A 243 -10.19 -5.25 11.34
N MET A 244 -9.47 -4.14 11.23
CA MET A 244 -9.95 -2.82 11.67
C MET A 244 -11.22 -2.37 10.96
N GLN A 245 -11.45 -2.79 9.71
CA GLN A 245 -12.68 -2.45 8.98
C GLN A 245 -13.89 -3.26 9.49
N TYR A 246 -13.73 -4.56 9.77
CA TYR A 246 -14.79 -5.37 10.40
C TYR A 246 -15.08 -4.93 11.84
N LEU A 247 -14.05 -4.44 12.54
CA LEU A 247 -14.16 -3.86 13.87
C LEU A 247 -15.08 -2.63 13.88
N LEU A 248 -15.00 -1.79 12.84
CA LEU A 248 -15.86 -0.61 12.65
C LEU A 248 -17.29 -1.01 12.26
N ARG A 249 -17.46 -2.11 11.53
CA ARG A 249 -18.78 -2.67 11.17
C ARG A 249 -19.45 -3.52 12.27
N GLU A 250 -19.01 -3.38 13.52
CA GLU A 250 -19.53 -4.12 14.69
C GLU A 250 -19.49 -5.66 14.55
N MET A 251 -18.53 -6.20 13.80
CA MET A 251 -18.31 -7.66 13.65
C MET A 251 -16.98 -8.13 14.30
N PRO A 252 -16.77 -7.91 15.62
CA PRO A 252 -15.49 -8.18 16.29
C PRO A 252 -15.11 -9.68 16.35
N ASP A 253 -16.10 -10.58 16.33
CA ASP A 253 -15.86 -12.03 16.39
C ASP A 253 -15.26 -12.59 15.10
N VAL A 254 -15.59 -11.98 13.95
CA VAL A 254 -15.04 -12.33 12.62
C VAL A 254 -13.60 -11.83 12.51
N TYR A 255 -13.33 -10.58 12.92
CA TYR A 255 -11.96 -10.03 13.01
C TYR A 255 -11.04 -10.90 13.86
N TRP A 256 -11.56 -11.39 15.00
CA TRP A 256 -10.78 -12.16 15.95
C TRP A 256 -10.32 -13.52 15.43
N ARG A 257 -11.19 -14.27 14.73
CA ARG A 257 -10.82 -15.60 14.18
C ARG A 257 -9.65 -15.51 13.20
N TRP A 258 -9.61 -14.44 12.42
CA TRP A 258 -8.59 -14.24 11.38
C TRP A 258 -7.28 -13.65 11.92
N SER A 259 -7.35 -12.58 12.72
CA SER A 259 -6.16 -11.87 13.20
C SER A 259 -5.28 -12.71 14.15
N LEU A 260 -5.88 -13.67 14.86
CA LEU A 260 -5.19 -14.62 15.73
C LEU A 260 -4.12 -15.47 15.05
N THR A 261 -4.36 -15.84 13.79
CA THR A 261 -3.50 -16.79 13.08
C THR A 261 -2.16 -16.19 12.68
N LYS A 262 -2.05 -14.84 12.67
CA LYS A 262 -0.88 -14.11 12.15
C LYS A 262 -0.41 -12.93 13.02
N ASN A 263 -1.32 -12.22 13.71
CA ASN A 263 -1.05 -10.94 14.39
C ASN A 263 -1.67 -10.83 15.81
N GLY A 264 -1.81 -11.98 16.49
CA GLY A 264 -2.56 -12.16 17.74
C GLY A 264 -2.41 -11.11 18.87
N PRO A 265 -1.21 -10.57 19.19
CA PRO A 265 -1.07 -9.60 20.29
C PRO A 265 -1.72 -8.25 19.97
N THR A 266 -1.42 -7.67 18.81
CA THR A 266 -1.88 -6.32 18.44
C THR A 266 -3.39 -6.29 18.21
N ALA A 267 -3.94 -7.33 17.60
CA ALA A 267 -5.37 -7.39 17.34
C ALA A 267 -6.20 -7.56 18.63
N ALA A 268 -5.74 -8.39 19.57
CA ALA A 268 -6.36 -8.50 20.89
C ALA A 268 -6.31 -7.17 21.66
N HIS A 269 -5.21 -6.44 21.55
CA HIS A 269 -5.08 -5.14 22.19
C HIS A 269 -6.07 -4.13 21.60
N VAL A 270 -6.15 -4.03 20.27
CA VAL A 270 -7.08 -3.08 19.62
C VAL A 270 -8.54 -3.40 19.93
N LEU A 271 -8.93 -4.69 19.93
CA LEU A 271 -10.26 -5.13 20.40
C LEU A 271 -10.52 -4.71 21.85
N GLY A 272 -9.56 -4.94 22.74
CA GLY A 272 -9.66 -4.56 24.15
C GLY A 272 -9.87 -3.06 24.32
N MET A 273 -9.12 -2.24 23.57
CA MET A 273 -9.28 -0.79 23.56
C MET A 273 -10.62 -0.34 22.97
N GLN A 274 -11.14 -1.02 21.96
CA GLN A 274 -12.45 -0.67 21.41
C GLN A 274 -13.56 -0.87 22.44
N TYR A 275 -13.60 -2.01 23.13
CA TYR A 275 -14.60 -2.24 24.18
C TYR A 275 -14.48 -1.25 25.34
N LEU A 276 -13.29 -0.71 25.60
CA LEU A 276 -13.09 0.39 26.57
C LEU A 276 -13.61 1.74 26.08
N LEU A 277 -13.42 2.04 24.78
CA LEU A 277 -13.70 3.37 24.21
C LEU A 277 -15.13 3.49 23.64
N GLN A 278 -15.93 2.43 23.67
CA GLN A 278 -17.33 2.46 23.27
C GLN A 278 -18.15 3.42 24.14
N LYS A 279 -19.21 4.00 23.56
CA LYS A 279 -20.17 4.87 24.27
C LYS A 279 -20.78 4.19 25.50
N LYS A 280 -20.92 2.86 25.44
CA LYS A 280 -21.25 2.00 26.58
C LYS A 280 -20.13 0.96 26.71
N PRO A 281 -19.12 1.21 27.55
CA PRO A 281 -17.96 0.32 27.66
C PRO A 281 -18.36 -1.08 28.17
N ASP A 282 -17.89 -2.12 27.50
CA ASP A 282 -17.97 -3.50 28.00
C ASP A 282 -16.65 -3.84 28.69
N MET A 283 -16.58 -3.50 29.98
CA MET A 283 -15.36 -3.66 30.78
C MET A 283 -14.90 -5.13 30.86
N ALA A 284 -15.85 -6.08 30.91
CA ALA A 284 -15.53 -7.50 31.01
C ALA A 284 -14.89 -8.04 29.71
N ARG A 285 -15.43 -7.64 28.55
CA ARG A 285 -14.82 -8.00 27.26
C ARG A 285 -13.49 -7.28 27.05
N ALA A 286 -13.42 -5.99 27.38
CA ALA A 286 -12.19 -5.21 27.32
C ALA A 286 -11.05 -5.88 28.11
N GLU A 287 -11.30 -6.20 29.39
CA GLU A 287 -10.33 -6.85 30.27
C GLU A 287 -9.87 -8.19 29.68
N ARG A 288 -10.81 -9.04 29.25
CA ARG A 288 -10.50 -10.34 28.64
C ARG A 288 -9.57 -10.20 27.43
N TRP A 289 -9.85 -9.24 26.55
CA TRP A 289 -9.07 -9.02 25.34
C TRP A 289 -7.69 -8.45 25.61
N LEU A 290 -7.60 -7.46 26.51
CA LEU A 290 -6.30 -6.91 26.91
C LEU A 290 -5.44 -7.97 27.62
N ARG A 291 -6.02 -8.82 28.48
CA ARG A 291 -5.29 -9.95 29.10
C ARG A 291 -4.70 -10.87 28.04
N LYS A 292 -5.49 -11.21 27.02
CA LYS A 292 -5.04 -12.06 25.92
C LYS A 292 -3.94 -11.43 25.08
N ALA A 293 -3.97 -10.11 24.91
CA ALA A 293 -2.91 -9.36 24.26
C ALA A 293 -1.60 -9.43 25.05
N VAL A 294 -1.66 -9.27 26.38
CA VAL A 294 -0.50 -9.43 27.27
C VAL A 294 0.06 -10.85 27.23
N GLU A 295 -0.80 -11.88 27.22
CA GLU A 295 -0.39 -13.28 27.03
C GLU A 295 0.31 -13.54 25.69
N CYS A 296 0.06 -12.69 24.71
CA CYS A 296 0.74 -12.70 23.41
C CYS A 296 1.96 -11.77 23.37
N GLY A 297 2.31 -11.11 24.48
CA GLY A 297 3.49 -10.25 24.60
C GLY A 297 3.23 -8.79 24.24
N ASP A 298 1.99 -8.32 24.15
CA ASP A 298 1.69 -6.91 23.97
C ASP A 298 1.88 -6.13 25.29
N TYR A 299 2.96 -5.37 25.38
CA TYR A 299 3.28 -4.58 26.57
C TYR A 299 2.41 -3.32 26.71
N GLN A 300 1.86 -2.79 25.61
CA GLN A 300 0.94 -1.66 25.66
C GLN A 300 -0.40 -2.10 26.25
N ALA A 301 -0.84 -3.32 25.95
CA ALA A 301 -1.99 -3.92 26.62
C ALA A 301 -1.76 -4.09 28.14
N ALA A 302 -0.53 -4.41 28.57
CA ALA A 302 -0.20 -4.49 30.00
C ALA A 302 -0.32 -3.12 30.69
N HIS A 303 0.11 -2.05 30.02
CA HIS A 303 -0.10 -0.68 30.49
C HIS A 303 -1.59 -0.32 30.58
N ALA A 304 -2.36 -0.66 29.54
CA ALA A 304 -3.81 -0.42 29.53
C ALA A 304 -4.53 -1.18 30.66
N LEU A 305 -4.17 -2.44 30.93
CA LEU A 305 -4.69 -3.19 32.07
C LEU A 305 -4.34 -2.53 33.40
N PHE A 306 -3.06 -2.16 33.59
CA PHE A 306 -2.60 -1.47 34.80
C PHE A 306 -3.42 -0.21 35.09
N GLU A 307 -3.57 0.68 34.10
CA GLU A 307 -4.32 1.92 34.26
C GLU A 307 -5.79 1.66 34.62
N ASN A 308 -6.43 0.68 33.98
CA ASN A 308 -7.83 0.38 34.24
C ASN A 308 -8.06 -0.31 35.60
N TYR A 309 -7.17 -1.20 36.05
CA TYR A 309 -7.25 -1.74 37.42
C TYR A 309 -6.98 -0.65 38.46
N ARG A 310 -5.96 0.19 38.25
CA ARG A 310 -5.61 1.29 39.16
C ARG A 310 -6.76 2.29 39.33
N ASN A 311 -7.47 2.59 38.25
CA ASN A 311 -8.59 3.52 38.26
C ASN A 311 -9.91 2.88 38.72
N GLY A 312 -9.92 1.57 39.03
CA GLY A 312 -11.12 0.85 39.46
C GLY A 312 -12.11 0.54 38.34
N ASN A 313 -11.71 0.67 37.08
CA ASN A 313 -12.55 0.33 35.91
C ASN A 313 -12.70 -1.18 35.74
N PHE A 314 -11.70 -1.94 36.19
CA PHE A 314 -11.72 -3.40 36.24
C PHE A 314 -11.75 -3.88 37.69
N PRO A 315 -12.38 -5.03 37.97
CA PRO A 315 -12.39 -5.62 39.30
C PRO A 315 -10.96 -6.01 39.69
N ASP A 316 -10.41 -5.33 40.69
CA ASP A 316 -9.09 -5.64 41.26
C ASP A 316 -9.22 -6.03 42.73
N GLU A 317 -8.62 -7.16 43.10
CA GLU A 317 -8.47 -7.55 44.49
C GLU A 317 -7.39 -6.67 45.13
N LYS A 318 -7.82 -5.55 45.75
CA LYS A 318 -6.94 -4.67 46.54
C LYS A 318 -5.69 -4.16 45.78
N GLY A 319 -5.77 -3.95 44.47
CA GLY A 319 -4.64 -3.43 43.68
C GLY A 319 -3.61 -4.48 43.22
N ARG A 320 -3.87 -5.77 43.46
CA ARG A 320 -2.98 -6.88 43.08
C ARG A 320 -2.74 -6.94 41.58
N ASN A 321 -3.80 -6.93 40.77
CA ASN A 321 -3.67 -7.02 39.32
C ASN A 321 -3.00 -5.77 38.74
N ALA A 322 -3.34 -4.59 39.24
CA ALA A 322 -2.66 -3.35 38.88
C ALA A 322 -1.13 -3.48 39.10
N ALA A 323 -0.72 -3.96 40.28
CA ALA A 323 0.70 -4.16 40.59
C ALA A 323 1.38 -5.17 39.65
N ILE A 324 0.74 -6.32 39.37
CA ILE A 324 1.29 -7.36 38.47
C ILE A 324 1.48 -6.84 37.05
N TYR A 325 0.49 -6.15 36.49
CA TYR A 325 0.58 -5.62 35.12
C TYR A 325 1.54 -4.44 35.01
N LEU A 326 1.68 -3.64 36.07
CA LEU A 326 2.70 -2.58 36.13
C LEU A 326 4.11 -3.15 36.10
N ILE A 327 4.38 -4.20 36.89
CA ILE A 327 5.68 -4.92 36.87
C ILE A 327 5.95 -5.45 35.46
N CYS A 328 4.97 -6.12 34.83
CA CYS A 328 5.13 -6.63 33.46
C CYS A 328 5.44 -5.53 32.45
N PHE A 329 4.71 -4.41 32.50
CA PHE A 329 4.94 -3.27 31.64
C PHE A 329 6.35 -2.71 31.79
N ILE A 330 6.79 -2.48 33.04
CA ILE A 330 8.11 -1.91 33.31
C ILE A 330 9.21 -2.86 32.85
N CYS A 331 9.13 -4.15 33.19
CA CYS A 331 10.09 -5.19 32.81
C CYS A 331 10.21 -5.30 31.28
N GLN A 332 9.10 -5.33 30.57
CA GLN A 332 9.11 -5.47 29.13
C GLN A 332 9.61 -4.20 28.42
N LYS A 333 9.24 -3.02 28.93
CA LYS A 333 9.74 -1.75 28.39
C LYS A 333 11.24 -1.60 28.54
N GLY A 334 11.81 -1.90 29.71
CA GLY A 334 13.26 -1.81 29.86
C GLY A 334 14.02 -2.95 29.17
N LEU A 335 13.43 -4.13 28.97
CA LEU A 335 14.01 -5.13 28.07
C LEU A 335 14.13 -4.58 26.63
N LEU A 336 13.12 -3.85 26.14
CA LEU A 336 13.16 -3.18 24.84
C LEU A 336 14.18 -2.03 24.81
N ASP A 337 14.23 -1.21 25.86
CA ASP A 337 15.10 -0.02 25.91
C ASP A 337 16.59 -0.36 26.09
N SER A 338 16.91 -1.45 26.80
CA SER A 338 18.28 -1.74 27.26
C SER A 338 18.81 -3.15 26.98
N GLY A 339 17.96 -4.08 26.50
CA GLY A 339 18.33 -5.47 26.28
C GLY A 339 18.65 -6.27 27.54
N LEU A 340 18.57 -5.64 28.73
CA LEU A 340 18.94 -6.23 30.01
C LEU A 340 17.71 -6.63 30.83
N LEU A 341 17.88 -7.68 31.62
CA LEU A 341 16.92 -8.07 32.65
C LEU A 341 16.86 -6.98 33.71
N ILE A 342 15.71 -6.32 33.82
CA ILE A 342 15.48 -5.28 34.82
C ILE A 342 15.49 -5.90 36.22
N THR A 343 16.25 -5.32 37.15
CA THR A 343 16.28 -5.75 38.54
C THR A 343 15.11 -5.17 39.35
N ARG A 344 14.89 -5.68 40.56
CA ARG A 344 13.90 -5.10 41.49
C ARG A 344 14.13 -3.62 41.75
N VAL A 345 15.38 -3.24 41.96
CA VAL A 345 15.78 -1.85 42.23
C VAL A 345 15.41 -0.94 41.06
N ASP A 346 15.59 -1.41 39.82
CA ASP A 346 15.26 -0.63 38.63
C ASP A 346 13.76 -0.44 38.45
N VAL A 347 12.94 -1.46 38.76
CA VAL A 347 11.48 -1.33 38.72
C VAL A 347 11.00 -0.40 39.81
N GLU A 348 11.51 -0.52 41.04
CA GLU A 348 11.20 0.40 42.13
C GLU A 348 11.62 1.84 41.79
N ALA A 349 12.79 2.04 41.18
CA ALA A 349 13.26 3.35 40.73
C ALA A 349 12.40 3.94 39.60
N LYS A 350 11.93 3.13 38.65
CA LYS A 350 11.00 3.56 37.60
C LYS A 350 9.61 3.87 38.18
N ALA A 351 9.10 3.02 39.07
CA ALA A 351 7.83 3.22 39.75
C ALA A 351 7.85 4.47 40.65
N ALA A 352 8.98 4.78 41.29
CA ALA A 352 9.13 5.98 42.12
C ALA A 352 8.99 7.28 41.32
N LYS A 353 9.32 7.26 40.02
CA LYS A 353 9.16 8.40 39.09
C LYS A 353 7.74 8.53 38.55
N MET A 354 6.90 7.51 38.70
CA MET A 354 5.51 7.54 38.29
C MET A 354 4.64 8.16 39.40
N PRO A 355 3.53 8.85 39.05
CA PRO A 355 2.60 9.42 40.02
C PRO A 355 1.72 8.32 40.65
N LEU A 356 2.35 7.43 41.43
CA LEU A 356 1.71 6.34 42.15
C LEU A 356 1.48 6.71 43.61
N GLY A 357 0.26 6.51 44.10
CA GLY A 357 -0.06 6.65 45.53
C GLY A 357 0.68 5.62 46.40
N ASN A 358 0.78 5.90 47.70
CA ASN A 358 1.51 5.04 48.66
C ASN A 358 0.96 3.60 48.69
N ASP A 359 -0.35 3.44 48.56
CA ASP A 359 -1.00 2.12 48.52
C ASP A 359 -0.47 1.27 47.35
N MET A 360 -0.39 1.84 46.14
CA MET A 360 0.15 1.13 44.97
C MET A 360 1.62 0.75 45.14
N ARG A 361 2.42 1.57 45.82
CA ARG A 361 3.83 1.24 46.11
C ARG A 361 3.94 0.05 47.07
N SER A 362 3.07 -0.03 48.07
CA SER A 362 2.95 -1.18 48.95
C SER A 362 2.50 -2.44 48.20
N GLN A 363 1.52 -2.32 47.29
CA GLN A 363 1.07 -3.44 46.45
C GLN A 363 2.16 -3.95 45.51
N LEU A 364 2.97 -3.06 44.92
CA LEU A 364 4.13 -3.46 44.10
C LEU A 364 5.13 -4.29 44.90
N ALA A 365 5.43 -3.90 46.13
CA ALA A 365 6.33 -4.66 46.99
C ALA A 365 5.73 -6.02 47.39
N ALA A 366 4.42 -6.06 47.70
CA ALA A 366 3.72 -7.26 48.12
C ALA A 366 3.59 -8.30 46.98
N HIS A 367 3.35 -7.85 45.75
CA HIS A 367 3.13 -8.71 44.58
C HIS A 367 4.33 -8.81 43.65
N TRP A 368 5.51 -8.38 44.08
CA TRP A 368 6.74 -8.40 43.28
C TRP A 368 7.04 -9.78 42.68
N THR A 369 7.13 -10.80 43.54
CA THR A 369 7.47 -12.17 43.14
C THR A 369 6.46 -12.72 42.14
N GLU A 370 5.17 -12.48 42.42
CA GLU A 370 4.08 -12.92 41.55
C GLU A 370 4.13 -12.24 40.17
N GLY A 371 4.33 -10.92 40.14
CA GLY A 371 4.46 -10.15 38.90
C GLY A 371 5.66 -10.60 38.06
N MET A 372 6.80 -10.85 38.69
CA MET A 372 7.99 -11.35 38.01
C MET A 372 7.81 -12.77 37.48
N ASP A 373 7.15 -13.66 38.23
CA ASP A 373 6.86 -15.02 37.76
C ASP A 373 5.87 -15.00 36.60
N PHE A 374 4.86 -14.13 36.66
CA PHE A 374 3.97 -13.90 35.52
C PHE A 374 4.74 -13.39 34.29
N HIS A 375 5.61 -12.39 34.43
CA HIS A 375 6.44 -11.89 33.35
C HIS A 375 7.37 -12.98 32.75
N LYS A 376 8.00 -13.81 33.58
CA LYS A 376 8.83 -14.95 33.12
C LYS A 376 8.01 -15.97 32.33
N ARG A 377 6.78 -16.28 32.76
CA ARG A 377 5.87 -17.15 32.01
C ARG A 377 5.53 -16.56 30.64
N LEU A 378 5.27 -15.26 30.57
CA LEU A 378 5.02 -14.55 29.32
C LEU A 378 6.23 -14.62 28.37
N LEU A 379 7.44 -14.32 28.87
CA LEU A 379 8.67 -14.42 28.07
C LEU A 379 8.91 -15.85 27.56
N THR A 380 8.65 -16.86 28.39
CA THR A 380 8.78 -18.27 28.01
C THR A 380 7.78 -18.65 26.93
N ALA A 381 6.52 -18.23 27.06
CA ALA A 381 5.49 -18.45 26.05
C ALA A 381 5.82 -17.75 24.73
N ALA A 382 6.28 -16.50 24.79
CA ALA A 382 6.70 -15.74 23.61
C ALA A 382 7.88 -16.41 22.88
N ARG A 383 8.92 -16.85 23.63
CA ARG A 383 10.05 -17.60 23.05
C ARG A 383 9.63 -18.89 22.38
N ARG A 384 8.70 -19.65 22.97
CA ARG A 384 8.15 -20.88 22.35
C ARG A 384 7.40 -20.57 21.05
N LYS A 385 6.58 -19.52 21.03
CA LYS A 385 5.87 -19.08 19.82
C LYS A 385 6.85 -18.64 18.72
N PHE A 386 7.89 -17.90 19.09
CA PHE A 386 8.94 -17.46 18.16
C PHE A 386 9.71 -18.65 17.58
N ALA A 387 10.16 -19.60 18.41
CA ALA A 387 10.84 -20.81 17.96
C ALA A 387 9.96 -21.65 16.99
N ALA A 388 8.66 -21.79 17.30
CA ALA A 388 7.73 -22.48 16.41
C ALA A 388 7.52 -21.74 15.06
N ALA A 389 7.57 -20.41 15.07
CA ALA A 389 7.49 -19.60 13.86
C ALA A 389 8.77 -19.70 13.00
N GLU A 390 9.96 -19.65 13.62
CA GLU A 390 11.24 -19.88 12.95
C GLU A 390 11.30 -21.27 12.32
N GLU A 391 10.88 -22.31 13.04
CA GLU A 391 10.82 -23.67 12.52
C GLU A 391 9.86 -23.78 11.33
N ARG A 392 8.71 -23.08 11.38
CA ARG A 392 7.76 -23.01 10.26
C ARG A 392 8.36 -22.30 9.05
N LEU A 393 9.08 -21.18 9.25
CA LEU A 393 9.78 -20.47 8.18
C LEU A 393 10.89 -21.33 7.57
N ALA A 394 11.70 -22.00 8.40
CA ALA A 394 12.74 -22.91 7.95
C ALA A 394 12.17 -24.04 7.07
N ARG A 395 11.03 -24.63 7.46
CA ARG A 395 10.31 -25.61 6.63
C ARG A 395 9.82 -25.03 5.30
N CYS A 396 9.32 -23.79 5.29
CA CYS A 396 8.89 -23.13 4.06
C CYS A 396 10.08 -22.88 3.11
N TYR A 397 11.22 -22.40 3.64
CA TYR A 397 12.42 -22.18 2.85
C TYR A 397 13.01 -23.49 2.30
N ALA A 398 13.01 -24.56 3.10
CA ALA A 398 13.42 -25.89 2.63
C ALA A 398 12.57 -26.37 1.45
N LYS A 399 11.23 -26.27 1.57
CA LYS A 399 10.29 -26.62 0.48
C LYS A 399 10.47 -25.74 -0.76
N ALA A 400 10.72 -24.44 -0.58
CA ALA A 400 10.98 -23.54 -1.69
C ALA A 400 12.29 -23.91 -2.41
N GLY A 401 13.35 -24.20 -1.66
CA GLY A 401 14.63 -24.66 -2.19
C GLY A 401 14.52 -25.96 -2.98
N GLU A 402 13.79 -26.96 -2.46
CA GLU A 402 13.50 -28.21 -3.19
C GLU A 402 12.78 -27.95 -4.52
N LYS A 403 11.81 -27.03 -4.53
CA LYS A 403 11.05 -26.67 -5.73
C LYS A 403 11.93 -25.97 -6.77
N VAL A 404 12.83 -25.07 -6.35
CA VAL A 404 13.80 -24.41 -7.23
C VAL A 404 14.77 -25.43 -7.84
N ILE A 405 15.29 -26.36 -7.05
CA ILE A 405 16.17 -27.44 -7.55
C ILE A 405 15.41 -28.31 -8.57
N HIS A 406 14.15 -28.64 -8.29
CA HIS A 406 13.34 -29.43 -9.21
C HIS A 406 13.09 -28.70 -10.54
N LEU A 407 12.77 -27.41 -10.49
CA LEU A 407 12.60 -26.58 -11.69
C LEU A 407 13.91 -26.41 -12.47
N GLY A 408 15.04 -26.26 -11.78
CA GLY A 408 16.38 -26.24 -12.41
C GLY A 408 16.66 -27.53 -13.18
N ARG A 409 16.42 -28.70 -12.57
CA ARG A 409 16.57 -29.99 -13.25
C ARG A 409 15.60 -30.17 -14.43
N GLN A 410 14.37 -29.67 -14.32
CA GLN A 410 13.42 -29.70 -15.43
C GLN A 410 13.86 -28.78 -16.59
N ALA A 411 14.47 -27.63 -16.28
CA ALA A 411 15.01 -26.74 -17.29
C ALA A 411 16.24 -27.35 -17.98
N GLU A 412 17.15 -27.96 -17.21
CA GLU A 412 18.31 -28.70 -17.75
C GLU A 412 17.86 -29.87 -18.64
N ALA A 413 16.87 -30.65 -18.22
CA ALA A 413 16.33 -31.76 -19.03
C ALA A 413 15.58 -31.31 -20.30
N ARG A 414 15.24 -30.02 -20.42
CA ARG A 414 14.59 -29.44 -21.60
C ARG A 414 15.55 -28.73 -22.54
N LEU A 415 16.80 -28.54 -22.13
CA LEU A 415 17.84 -28.07 -23.04
C LEU A 415 18.20 -29.25 -23.96
N PRO A 416 17.99 -29.15 -25.28
CA PRO A 416 18.45 -30.18 -26.20
C PRO A 416 19.96 -30.31 -26.07
N ASP A 417 20.47 -31.54 -26.02
CA ASP A 417 21.89 -31.84 -26.06
C ASP A 417 22.50 -31.17 -27.32
N CYS A 418 23.09 -30.00 -27.15
CA CYS A 418 23.90 -29.39 -28.19
C CYS A 418 25.19 -30.20 -28.27
N PRO A 419 25.47 -30.92 -29.39
CA PRO A 419 26.74 -31.59 -29.54
C PRO A 419 27.86 -30.55 -29.51
N ALA A 420 28.84 -30.77 -28.63
CA ALA A 420 29.91 -29.82 -28.33
C ALA A 420 30.99 -29.74 -29.42
N ASP A 421 30.87 -30.44 -30.53
CA ASP A 421 31.91 -30.49 -31.56
C ASP A 421 31.32 -30.34 -32.96
N GLY A 422 31.84 -29.38 -33.73
CA GLY A 422 31.73 -29.39 -35.19
C GLY A 422 31.57 -28.02 -35.83
N HIS A 423 32.69 -27.34 -36.11
CA HIS A 423 32.77 -26.43 -37.25
C HIS A 423 32.41 -27.19 -38.53
N ALA A 424 31.27 -26.89 -39.15
CA ALA A 424 31.04 -27.18 -40.56
C ALA A 424 30.00 -26.22 -41.14
N ASP A 425 30.36 -25.63 -42.28
CA ASP A 425 29.54 -24.79 -43.14
C ASP A 425 28.16 -25.42 -43.42
N ILE A 426 27.09 -24.74 -42.99
CA ILE A 426 25.73 -25.05 -43.43
C ILE A 426 25.15 -23.78 -44.07
N ALA A 427 24.84 -23.92 -45.36
CA ALA A 427 24.14 -22.92 -46.16
C ALA A 427 22.79 -22.52 -45.54
N PRO A 428 22.33 -21.27 -45.72
CA PRO A 428 21.12 -20.78 -45.07
C PRO A 428 19.89 -21.54 -45.57
N PRO A 429 18.95 -21.91 -44.68
CA PRO A 429 17.70 -22.56 -45.08
C PRO A 429 16.76 -21.56 -45.80
N PRO A 430 15.79 -22.07 -46.58
CA PRO A 430 14.82 -21.22 -47.26
C PRO A 430 13.94 -20.50 -46.25
N ARG A 431 13.61 -19.24 -46.55
CA ARG A 431 12.71 -18.39 -45.77
C ARG A 431 11.31 -19.02 -45.71
N GLU A 432 10.99 -19.65 -44.59
CA GLU A 432 9.60 -19.86 -44.17
C GLU A 432 9.12 -18.61 -43.41
N GLU A 433 7.90 -18.17 -43.75
CA GLU A 433 7.20 -17.04 -43.16
C GLU A 433 6.96 -17.29 -41.66
N THR A 434 7.67 -16.56 -40.80
CA THR A 434 7.33 -16.45 -39.38
C THR A 434 6.32 -15.32 -39.13
N PRO A 435 5.46 -15.44 -38.10
CA PRO A 435 4.31 -14.55 -37.93
C PRO A 435 4.69 -13.21 -37.30
N GLN A 436 4.17 -12.12 -37.89
CA GLN A 436 3.76 -10.82 -37.31
C GLN A 436 4.62 -10.07 -36.25
N GLY A 437 5.86 -10.47 -35.93
CA GLY A 437 6.76 -9.71 -35.03
C GLY A 437 7.62 -8.63 -35.71
N GLY A 438 7.33 -8.30 -36.97
CA GLY A 438 8.30 -7.64 -37.87
C GLY A 438 8.52 -6.15 -37.63
N GLN A 439 7.52 -5.37 -37.19
CA GLN A 439 7.65 -3.91 -37.19
C GLN A 439 8.43 -3.38 -36.00
N ALA A 440 8.22 -3.94 -34.80
CA ALA A 440 9.00 -3.61 -33.61
C ALA A 440 10.49 -3.96 -33.79
N GLU A 441 10.78 -5.16 -34.30
CA GLU A 441 12.14 -5.58 -34.62
C GLU A 441 12.75 -4.73 -35.74
N GLU A 442 11.97 -4.38 -36.76
CA GLU A 442 12.42 -3.51 -37.85
C GLU A 442 12.70 -2.08 -37.38
N ARG A 443 11.92 -1.52 -36.44
CA ARG A 443 12.24 -0.22 -35.80
C ARG A 443 13.51 -0.31 -34.97
N LEU A 444 13.70 -1.38 -34.19
CA LEU A 444 14.94 -1.63 -33.46
C LEU A 444 16.14 -1.75 -34.42
N ARG A 445 15.98 -2.46 -35.55
CA ARG A 445 17.00 -2.60 -36.59
C ARG A 445 17.30 -1.29 -37.30
N ARG A 446 16.28 -0.53 -37.69
CA ARG A 446 16.43 0.80 -38.30
C ARG A 446 17.13 1.76 -37.36
N TRP A 447 16.82 1.71 -36.07
CA TRP A 447 17.48 2.55 -35.07
C TRP A 447 18.93 2.12 -34.82
N ALA A 448 19.19 0.81 -34.70
CA ALA A 448 20.55 0.28 -34.62
C ALA A 448 21.38 0.62 -35.88
N ALA A 449 20.74 0.64 -37.04
CA ALA A 449 21.33 1.01 -38.33
C ALA A 449 21.52 2.54 -38.50
N ALA A 450 20.69 3.36 -37.86
CA ALA A 450 20.77 4.82 -37.94
C ALA A 450 22.03 5.40 -37.28
N GLY A 451 22.74 4.62 -36.46
CA GLY A 451 24.04 4.97 -35.91
C GLY A 451 24.01 6.12 -34.88
N TYR A 452 24.97 6.09 -33.97
CA TYR A 452 25.21 7.13 -32.97
C TYR A 452 25.69 8.43 -33.66
N ALA A 453 24.76 9.26 -34.13
CA ALA A 453 25.05 10.66 -34.39
C ALA A 453 24.57 11.47 -33.18
N ASP A 454 25.47 11.70 -32.24
CA ASP A 454 25.29 12.73 -31.22
C ASP A 454 25.18 14.06 -31.98
N PRO A 455 24.05 14.80 -31.93
CA PRO A 455 24.00 16.10 -32.57
C PRO A 455 24.97 17.00 -31.81
N ALA A 456 26.13 17.28 -32.42
CA ALA A 456 27.09 18.24 -31.90
C ALA A 456 26.35 19.51 -31.45
N PRO A 457 26.65 20.06 -30.27
CA PRO A 457 25.97 21.25 -29.80
C PRO A 457 26.19 22.37 -30.84
N THR A 458 25.09 22.82 -31.46
CA THR A 458 25.10 24.00 -32.31
C THR A 458 25.73 25.15 -31.53
N PRO A 459 26.78 25.81 -32.06
CA PRO A 459 27.37 26.95 -31.37
C PRO A 459 26.30 28.02 -31.22
N ARG A 460 26.07 28.47 -29.98
CA ARG A 460 25.25 29.64 -29.69
C ARG A 460 25.87 30.85 -30.40
N GLU A 461 25.23 31.30 -31.48
CA GLU A 461 25.47 32.62 -32.03
C GLU A 461 25.23 33.67 -30.94
N THR A 462 26.31 34.33 -30.52
CA THR A 462 26.27 35.52 -29.69
C THR A 462 25.71 36.67 -30.51
N ALA A 463 24.44 37.03 -30.26
CA ALA A 463 23.87 38.28 -30.74
C ALA A 463 24.51 39.49 -30.04
N PRO A 464 24.71 40.63 -30.73
CA PRO A 464 25.44 41.77 -30.21
C PRO A 464 24.63 42.57 -29.18
N GLN A 465 25.33 43.03 -28.14
CA GLN A 465 24.83 43.97 -27.14
C GLN A 465 24.49 45.31 -27.80
N GLY A 466 23.21 45.69 -27.75
CA GLY A 466 22.75 46.97 -28.27
C GLY A 466 21.63 47.59 -27.43
N GLY A 467 21.93 48.74 -26.82
CA GLY A 467 20.97 49.83 -26.63
C GLY A 467 19.95 49.73 -25.49
N LYS A 468 20.27 50.34 -24.35
CA LYS A 468 19.25 50.84 -23.39
C LYS A 468 18.45 51.98 -24.07
N ALA A 469 17.14 51.79 -24.22
CA ALA A 469 16.19 52.88 -24.47
C ALA A 469 15.35 53.16 -23.19
N PRO A 470 14.88 54.40 -22.98
CA PRO A 470 14.37 54.85 -21.70
C PRO A 470 12.88 54.51 -21.48
N ARG A 471 12.52 54.32 -20.21
CA ARG A 471 11.14 54.17 -19.72
C ARG A 471 10.30 55.40 -20.05
N PRO A 472 9.05 55.24 -20.55
CA PRO A 472 8.10 56.33 -20.56
C PRO A 472 7.42 56.50 -19.19
N SER A 473 7.24 57.77 -18.88
CA SER A 473 6.71 58.38 -17.67
C SER A 473 5.23 58.04 -17.42
N ALA A 474 4.87 57.86 -16.15
CA ALA A 474 3.48 57.84 -15.68
C ALA A 474 2.83 59.23 -15.79
N PRO A 475 1.51 59.34 -16.03
CA PRO A 475 0.75 60.52 -15.70
C PRO A 475 -0.02 60.38 -14.38
N ALA A 476 -0.19 61.53 -13.75
CA ALA A 476 -0.64 61.76 -12.39
C ALA A 476 -2.16 61.64 -12.19
N HIS A 477 -2.49 61.29 -10.94
CA HIS A 477 -3.64 61.67 -10.12
C HIS A 477 -4.63 62.70 -10.70
N LYS A 478 -5.93 62.35 -10.67
CA LYS A 478 -7.04 63.27 -10.40
C LYS A 478 -8.07 62.64 -9.46
N ASP A 479 -8.67 63.52 -8.67
CA ASP A 479 -9.43 63.32 -7.45
C ASP A 479 -10.85 62.75 -7.56
N ARG A 480 -11.22 61.94 -6.53
CA ARG A 480 -12.51 61.83 -5.79
C ARG A 480 -13.82 61.44 -6.56
N PRO A 481 -14.92 61.02 -5.87
CA PRO A 481 -15.13 60.87 -4.42
C PRO A 481 -15.66 59.51 -3.93
N ARG A 482 -15.61 59.39 -2.59
CA ARG A 482 -16.19 58.37 -1.71
C ARG A 482 -17.67 58.07 -2.02
N ARG A 483 -18.02 56.77 -2.08
CA ARG A 483 -19.36 56.28 -1.70
C ARG A 483 -19.22 55.12 -0.73
N SER A 484 -19.62 55.42 0.50
CA SER A 484 -19.98 54.49 1.56
C SER A 484 -21.14 53.60 1.12
N PHE A 485 -20.99 52.28 1.23
CA PHE A 485 -22.14 51.37 1.28
C PHE A 485 -22.17 50.67 2.64
N ALA A 486 -23.36 50.75 3.23
CA ALA A 486 -23.72 50.31 4.56
C ALA A 486 -23.81 48.77 4.65
N ARG A 487 -23.52 48.26 5.84
CA ARG A 487 -24.00 46.94 6.30
C ARG A 487 -25.50 47.01 6.57
N PRO A 488 -26.28 45.97 6.27
CA PRO A 488 -27.52 45.70 6.99
C PRO A 488 -27.27 44.65 8.07
N ASP A 489 -27.69 45.00 9.29
CA ASP A 489 -27.86 44.08 10.40
C ASP A 489 -29.31 43.56 10.38
N LYS A 490 -29.45 42.24 10.60
CA LYS A 490 -30.51 41.51 11.31
C LYS A 490 -31.96 41.52 10.79
N ARG A 491 -32.45 40.30 10.54
CA ARG A 491 -33.48 39.67 11.39
C ARG A 491 -33.11 38.22 11.69
#